data_AF-V9W4Z7-F1
#
_entry.id   AF-V9W4Z7-F1
#
_cell.length_a   1.000
_cell.length_b   1.000
_cell.length_c   1.000
_cell.angle_alpha   90.00
_cell.angle_beta   90.00
_cell.angle_gamma   90.00
#
_symmetry.space_group_name_H-M   'P 1'
#
loop_
_entity.id
_entity.type
_entity.pdbx_description
1 polymer ?
#
loop_
_entity_poly.entity_id
_entity_poly.type
_entity_poly.pdbx_seq_one_letter_code
_entity_poly.pdbx_strand_id
1 'polypeptide(L)'
;MMLIAVTVGAILLGTLYVTQQQNSNTRTLQEVKSLLSTASVGALRDSQHVQQDLKDLIAHAVAEVIKLQKDHGHDIRINYAFLNEQGKPTEQGSDMKSVQFNIQLLHGEEVRSQAEQRISLTK
;
A
#
# COMPACT_ATOMS: atom_id res chain seq x y z
N MET A 1 37.81 15.90 26.14
CA MET A 1 36.47 15.45 26.61
C MET A 1 35.33 16.19 25.91
N MET A 2 35.36 17.52 25.76
CA MET A 2 34.28 18.29 25.12
C MET A 2 34.02 17.90 23.65
N LEU A 3 35.07 17.62 22.85
CA LEU A 3 34.91 17.19 21.45
C LEU A 3 34.17 15.85 21.32
N ILE A 4 34.51 14.87 22.17
CA ILE A 4 33.93 13.52 22.14
C ILE A 4 32.44 13.55 22.51
N ALA A 5 32.05 14.39 23.46
CA ALA A 5 30.65 14.56 23.85
C ALA A 5 29.79 15.17 22.73
N VAL A 6 30.34 16.10 21.96
CA VAL A 6 29.66 16.72 20.80
C VAL A 6 29.49 15.70 19.67
N THR A 7 30.52 14.91 19.37
CA THR A 7 30.45 13.90 18.30
C THR A 7 29.46 12.77 18.63
N VAL A 8 29.44 12.29 19.87
CA VAL A 8 28.49 11.25 20.31
C VAL A 8 27.04 11.77 20.31
N GLY A 9 26.83 13.02 20.76
CA GLY A 9 25.52 13.66 20.70
C GLY A 9 24.98 13.82 19.26
N ALA A 10 25.84 14.21 18.31
CA ALA A 10 25.47 14.35 16.90
C ALA A 10 25.10 13.00 16.26
N ILE A 11 25.83 11.92 16.58
CA ILE A 11 25.54 10.57 16.07
C ILE A 11 24.21 10.05 16.62
N LEU A 12 23.91 10.27 17.90
CA LEU A 12 22.65 9.86 18.53
C LEU A 12 21.44 10.62 17.95
N LEU A 13 21.57 11.92 17.68
CA LEU A 13 20.49 12.70 17.06
C LEU A 13 20.25 12.30 15.59
N GLY A 14 21.32 11.98 14.86
CA GLY A 14 21.22 11.54 13.46
C GLY A 14 20.53 10.17 13.31
N THR A 15 20.83 9.21 14.18
CA THR A 15 20.16 7.90 14.13
C THR A 15 18.68 8.01 14.47
N LEU A 16 18.30 8.78 15.49
CA LEU A 16 16.89 9.01 15.84
C LEU A 16 16.07 9.56 14.66
N TYR A 17 16.61 10.50 13.90
CA TYR A 17 15.94 11.05 12.72
C TYR A 17 15.69 9.98 11.63
N VAL A 18 16.71 9.15 11.35
CA VAL A 18 16.61 8.09 10.35
C VAL A 18 15.63 6.99 10.78
N THR A 19 15.67 6.56 12.05
CA THR A 19 14.76 5.53 12.56
C THR A 19 13.32 6.02 12.59
N GLN A 20 13.09 7.30 12.93
CA GLN A 20 11.74 7.86 12.91
C GLN A 20 11.15 7.92 11.50
N GLN A 21 11.94 8.27 10.48
CA GLN A 21 11.46 8.28 9.09
C GLN A 21 11.11 6.87 8.61
N GLN A 22 11.93 5.86 8.94
CA GLN A 22 11.63 4.46 8.60
C GLN A 22 10.38 3.94 9.33
N ASN A 23 10.21 4.29 10.61
CA ASN A 23 9.01 3.94 11.37
C ASN A 23 7.76 4.60 10.81
N SER A 24 7.84 5.87 10.41
CA SER A 24 6.70 6.57 9.79
C SER A 24 6.33 5.95 8.46
N ASN A 25 7.31 5.71 7.58
CA ASN A 25 7.05 5.08 6.28
C ASN A 25 6.45 3.69 6.43
N THR A 26 6.96 2.89 7.37
CA THR A 26 6.44 1.55 7.65
C THR A 26 5.00 1.62 8.16
N ARG A 27 4.70 2.56 9.06
CA ARG A 27 3.35 2.76 9.58
C ARG A 27 2.37 3.17 8.49
N THR A 28 2.72 4.15 7.65
CA THR A 28 1.90 4.57 6.51
C THR A 28 1.64 3.39 5.56
N LEU A 29 2.66 2.58 5.24
CA LEU A 29 2.46 1.40 4.40
C LEU A 29 1.52 0.37 5.04
N GLN A 30 1.61 0.13 6.35
CA GLN A 30 0.69 -0.78 7.03
C GLN A 30 -0.75 -0.24 7.06
N GLU A 31 -0.92 1.06 7.20
CA GLU A 31 -2.22 1.72 7.12
C GLU A 31 -2.83 1.55 5.73
N VAL A 32 -2.08 1.86 4.67
CA VAL A 32 -2.52 1.67 3.28
C VAL A 32 -2.89 0.20 3.02
N LYS A 33 -2.09 -0.73 3.53
CA LYS A 33 -2.39 -2.17 3.42
C LYS A 33 -3.72 -2.55 4.07
N SER A 34 -3.96 -2.03 5.28
CA SER A 34 -5.19 -2.27 6.02
C SER A 34 -6.41 -1.67 5.32
N LEU A 35 -6.27 -0.45 4.82
CA LEU A 35 -7.32 0.26 4.07
C LEU A 35 -7.65 -0.46 2.77
N LEU A 36 -6.65 -0.83 1.96
CA LEU A 36 -6.85 -1.62 0.74
C LEU A 36 -7.50 -2.96 1.02
N SER A 37 -7.09 -3.63 2.10
CA SER A 37 -7.71 -4.89 2.53
C SER A 37 -9.20 -4.72 2.78
N THR A 38 -9.53 -3.72 3.60
CA THR A 38 -10.90 -3.45 4.03
C THR A 38 -11.78 -3.02 2.86
N ALA A 39 -11.29 -2.10 2.03
CA ALA A 39 -12.00 -1.61 0.86
C ALA A 39 -12.21 -2.72 -0.18
N SER A 40 -11.19 -3.52 -0.46
CA SER A 40 -11.29 -4.63 -1.44
C SER A 40 -12.24 -5.73 -0.97
N VAL A 41 -12.20 -6.11 0.32
CA VAL A 41 -13.13 -7.09 0.90
C VAL A 41 -14.57 -6.56 0.91
N GLY A 42 -14.76 -5.27 1.22
CA GLY A 42 -16.06 -4.60 1.10
C GLY A 42 -16.60 -4.67 -0.33
N ALA A 43 -15.77 -4.31 -1.31
CA ALA A 43 -16.12 -4.33 -2.71
C ALA A 43 -16.46 -5.75 -3.22
N LEU A 44 -15.70 -6.76 -2.80
CA LEU A 44 -15.98 -8.18 -3.08
C LEU A 44 -17.32 -8.65 -2.51
N ARG A 45 -17.69 -8.18 -1.32
CA ARG A 45 -18.98 -8.53 -0.70
C ARG A 45 -20.14 -7.89 -1.46
N ASP A 46 -19.96 -6.66 -1.91
CA ASP A 46 -20.98 -5.93 -2.66
C ASP A 46 -21.16 -6.51 -4.08
N SER A 47 -20.08 -7.01 -4.70
CA SER A 47 -20.11 -7.71 -6.00
C SER A 47 -20.86 -9.05 -5.98
N GLN A 48 -21.03 -9.68 -4.81
CA GLN A 48 -21.85 -10.88 -4.69
C GLN A 48 -23.36 -10.57 -4.76
N HIS A 49 -23.74 -9.33 -4.46
CA HIS A 49 -25.13 -8.89 -4.45
C HIS A 49 -25.51 -8.15 -5.74
N VAL A 50 -24.55 -7.51 -6.39
CA VAL A 50 -24.73 -6.76 -7.63
C VAL A 50 -23.75 -7.28 -8.67
N GLN A 51 -24.21 -7.54 -9.88
CA GLN A 51 -23.41 -8.05 -11.01
C GLN A 51 -22.46 -6.96 -11.54
N GLN A 52 -21.54 -6.48 -10.69
CA GLN A 52 -20.57 -5.43 -10.98
C GLN A 52 -19.24 -6.03 -11.44
N ASP A 53 -18.54 -5.33 -12.34
CA ASP A 53 -17.21 -5.72 -12.78
C ASP A 53 -16.21 -5.56 -11.61
N LEU A 54 -15.55 -6.67 -11.27
CA LEU A 54 -14.57 -6.72 -10.20
C LEU A 54 -13.39 -5.76 -10.45
N LYS A 55 -13.06 -5.47 -11.71
CA LYS A 55 -12.01 -4.52 -12.07
C LYS A 55 -12.36 -3.11 -11.62
N ASP A 56 -13.59 -2.68 -11.88
CA ASP A 56 -14.08 -1.34 -11.53
C ASP A 56 -14.15 -1.16 -10.02
N LEU A 57 -14.59 -2.21 -9.32
CA LEU A 57 -14.66 -2.23 -7.86
C LEU A 57 -13.29 -2.08 -7.19
N ILE A 58 -12.29 -2.83 -7.66
CA ILE A 58 -10.92 -2.70 -7.14
C ILE A 58 -10.30 -1.35 -7.54
N ALA A 59 -10.52 -0.89 -8.78
CA ALA A 59 -10.05 0.42 -9.22
C ALA A 59 -10.62 1.55 -8.34
N HIS A 60 -11.90 1.46 -8.01
CA HIS A 60 -12.57 2.41 -7.12
C HIS A 60 -11.99 2.36 -5.70
N ALA A 61 -11.84 1.16 -5.11
CA ALA A 61 -11.23 0.99 -3.80
C ALA A 61 -9.80 1.58 -3.75
N VAL A 62 -9.00 1.34 -4.79
CA VAL A 62 -7.66 1.93 -4.92
C VAL A 62 -7.73 3.46 -4.99
N ALA A 63 -8.64 4.02 -5.78
CA ALA A 63 -8.81 5.46 -5.91
C ALA A 63 -9.21 6.13 -4.58
N GLU A 64 -10.11 5.50 -3.81
CA GLU A 64 -10.49 5.98 -2.48
C GLU A 64 -9.31 5.99 -1.50
N VAL A 65 -8.50 4.92 -1.50
CA VAL A 65 -7.31 4.86 -0.64
C VAL A 65 -6.27 5.90 -1.05
N ILE A 66 -6.02 6.09 -2.35
CA ILE A 66 -5.12 7.15 -2.85
C ILE A 66 -5.61 8.52 -2.40
N LYS A 67 -6.92 8.78 -2.55
CA LYS A 67 -7.52 10.06 -2.16
C LYS A 67 -7.33 10.32 -0.66
N LEU A 68 -7.67 9.34 0.19
CA LEU A 68 -7.55 9.47 1.64
C LEU A 68 -6.09 9.73 2.07
N GLN A 69 -5.13 9.03 1.49
CA GLN A 69 -3.71 9.23 1.83
C GLN A 69 -3.18 10.56 1.33
N LYS A 70 -3.63 11.02 0.16
CA LYS A 70 -3.34 12.36 -0.34
C LYS A 70 -3.88 13.44 0.60
N ASP A 71 -5.09 13.26 1.13
CA ASP A 71 -5.68 14.17 2.11
C ASP A 71 -4.88 14.20 3.44
N HIS A 72 -4.14 13.12 3.75
CA HIS A 72 -3.20 13.05 4.88
C HIS A 72 -1.78 13.56 4.55
N GLY A 73 -1.55 14.10 3.35
CA GLY A 73 -0.26 14.63 2.92
C GLY A 73 0.76 13.56 2.49
N HIS A 74 0.31 12.33 2.24
CA HIS A 74 1.14 11.25 1.71
C HIS A 74 0.96 11.11 0.20
N ASP A 75 2.06 11.10 -0.53
CA ASP A 75 2.04 10.78 -1.97
C ASP A 75 2.24 9.28 -2.14
N ILE A 76 1.24 8.59 -2.68
CA ILE A 76 1.26 7.14 -2.85
C ILE A 76 0.91 6.73 -4.27
N ARG A 77 1.61 5.72 -4.77
CA ARG A 77 1.28 5.04 -6.02
C ARG A 77 0.94 3.59 -5.71
N ILE A 78 -0.23 3.15 -6.18
CA ILE A 78 -0.68 1.77 -6.03
C ILE A 78 -0.85 1.18 -7.43
N ASN A 79 -0.02 0.20 -7.75
CA ASN A 79 -0.19 -0.65 -8.93
C ASN A 79 -0.85 -1.95 -8.51
N TYR A 80 -1.64 -2.57 -9.38
CA TYR A 80 -2.23 -3.87 -9.09
C TYR A 80 -2.34 -4.75 -10.33
N ALA A 81 -2.38 -6.07 -10.10
CA ALA A 81 -2.65 -7.07 -11.12
C ALA A 81 -3.56 -8.16 -10.56
N PHE A 82 -4.56 -8.57 -11.33
CA PHE A 82 -5.38 -9.74 -11.03
C PHE A 82 -4.62 -11.01 -11.41
N LEU A 83 -4.64 -12.01 -10.53
CA LEU A 83 -3.93 -13.28 -10.71
C LEU A 83 -4.91 -14.44 -10.73
N ASN A 84 -4.61 -15.43 -11.58
CA ASN A 84 -5.31 -16.71 -11.63
C ASN A 84 -4.82 -17.71 -10.56
N GLU A 85 -5.36 -18.94 -10.58
CA GLU A 85 -4.98 -19.99 -9.62
C GLU A 85 -3.49 -20.34 -9.67
N GLN A 86 -2.86 -20.19 -10.84
CA GLN A 86 -1.43 -20.42 -11.04
C GLN A 86 -0.57 -19.19 -10.67
N GLY A 87 -1.19 -18.13 -10.14
CA GLY A 87 -0.52 -16.88 -9.77
C GLY A 87 -0.06 -16.04 -10.95
N LYS A 88 -0.58 -16.29 -12.16
CA LYS A 88 -0.25 -15.52 -13.37
C LYS A 88 -1.23 -14.36 -13.57
N PRO A 89 -0.78 -13.19 -14.07
CA PRO A 89 -1.67 -12.11 -14.44
C PRO A 89 -2.77 -12.55 -15.40
N THR A 90 -4.00 -12.13 -15.16
CA THR A 90 -5.15 -12.42 -16.02
C THR A 90 -6.07 -11.20 -16.12
N GLU A 91 -6.65 -11.01 -17.30
CA GLU A 91 -7.68 -10.00 -17.56
C GLU A 91 -9.09 -10.61 -17.56
N GLN A 92 -9.18 -11.95 -17.50
CA GLN A 92 -10.44 -12.67 -17.62
C GLN A 92 -11.09 -12.81 -16.24
N GLY A 93 -12.24 -12.15 -16.05
CA GLY A 93 -12.93 -12.03 -14.76
C GLY A 93 -13.23 -13.37 -14.07
N SER A 94 -13.63 -14.40 -14.83
CA SER A 94 -13.91 -15.75 -14.32
C SER A 94 -12.68 -16.43 -13.70
N ASP A 95 -11.49 -16.03 -14.14
CA ASP A 95 -10.23 -16.68 -13.79
C ASP A 95 -9.50 -15.89 -12.69
N MET A 96 -10.05 -14.77 -12.24
CA MET A 96 -9.47 -13.95 -11.18
C MET A 96 -9.66 -14.61 -9.81
N LYS A 97 -8.56 -14.92 -9.14
CA LYS A 97 -8.55 -15.60 -7.84
C LYS A 97 -7.93 -14.76 -6.74
N SER A 98 -7.00 -13.90 -7.11
CA SER A 98 -6.42 -12.92 -6.20
C SER A 98 -6.11 -11.63 -6.92
N VAL A 99 -5.93 -10.56 -6.15
CA VAL A 99 -5.35 -9.30 -6.62
C VAL A 99 -4.06 -9.06 -5.85
N GLN A 100 -3.00 -8.72 -6.58
CA GLN A 100 -1.70 -8.37 -6.04
C GLN A 100 -1.52 -6.86 -6.17
N PHE A 101 -1.36 -6.17 -5.04
CA PHE A 101 -1.02 -4.76 -4.95
C PHE A 101 0.48 -4.59 -4.75
N ASN A 102 1.03 -3.57 -5.40
CA ASN A 102 2.33 -2.98 -5.12
C ASN A 102 2.09 -1.51 -4.72
N ILE A 103 2.38 -1.21 -3.46
CA ILE A 103 2.14 0.08 -2.81
C ILE A 103 3.48 0.78 -2.68
N GLN A 104 3.58 1.99 -3.20
CA GLN A 104 4.80 2.81 -3.18
C GLN A 104 4.48 4.14 -2.49
N LEU A 105 5.29 4.50 -1.49
CA LEU A 105 5.31 5.84 -0.91
C LEU A 105 6.34 6.67 -1.68
N LEU A 106 5.90 7.82 -2.17
CA LEU A 106 6.68 8.69 -3.03
C LEU A 106 7.17 9.95 -2.29
N HIS A 107 8.26 10.51 -2.81
CA HIS A 107 8.69 11.87 -2.50
C HIS A 107 9.09 12.57 -3.80
N GLY A 108 8.13 13.26 -4.41
CA GLY A 108 8.25 13.63 -5.82
C GLY A 108 8.18 12.38 -6.69
N GLU A 109 9.17 12.16 -7.55
CA GLU A 109 9.24 10.98 -8.43
C GLU A 109 9.96 9.78 -7.79
N GLU A 110 10.63 9.97 -6.64
CA GLU A 110 11.40 8.93 -5.97
C GLU A 110 10.54 8.02 -5.09
N VAL A 111 10.75 6.71 -5.20
CA VAL A 111 10.15 5.72 -4.30
C VAL A 111 10.94 5.69 -2.98
N ARG A 112 10.32 6.16 -1.89
CA ARG A 112 10.90 6.17 -0.54
C ARG A 112 10.75 4.83 0.18
N SER A 113 9.62 4.18 -0.02
CA SER A 113 9.37 2.84 0.50
C SER A 113 8.32 2.15 -0.35
N GLN A 114 8.35 0.82 -0.36
CA GLN A 114 7.38 0.02 -1.08
C GLN A 114 6.97 -1.19 -0.26
N ALA A 115 5.76 -1.67 -0.51
CA ALA A 115 5.28 -2.92 0.05
C ALA A 115 4.31 -3.62 -0.88
N GLU A 116 4.28 -4.93 -0.80
CA GLU A 116 3.35 -5.76 -1.55
C GLU A 116 2.27 -6.34 -0.64
N GLN A 117 1.08 -6.50 -1.20
CA GLN A 117 -0.04 -7.18 -0.54
C GLN A 117 -0.85 -7.96 -1.56
N ARG A 118 -1.14 -9.22 -1.25
CA ARG A 118 -2.06 -10.06 -2.02
C ARG A 118 -3.36 -10.24 -1.25
N ILE A 119 -4.48 -10.11 -1.94
CA ILE A 119 -5.82 -10.39 -1.40
C ILE A 119 -6.45 -11.50 -2.24
N SER A 120 -6.96 -12.54 -1.57
CA SER A 120 -7.77 -13.57 -2.24
C SER A 120 -9.17 -13.02 -2.54
N LEU A 121 -9.63 -13.21 -3.77
CA LEU A 121 -10.97 -12.83 -4.25
C LEU A 121 -11.97 -13.96 -4.01
N THR A 122 -11.46 -15.20 -3.87
CA THR A 122 -12.21 -16.39 -3.47
C THR A 122 -12.03 -16.64 -1.97
N LYS A 123 -13.15 -16.88 -1.26
CA LYS A 123 -13.18 -17.27 0.16
C LYS A 123 -12.81 -18.73 0.34
#